data_AF-A0AAX1LAP4-F1
#
_entry.id   AF-A0AAX1LAP4-F1
#
_cell.length_a   1.000
_cell.length_b   1.000
_cell.length_c   1.000
_cell.angle_alpha   90.00
_cell.angle_beta   90.00
_cell.angle_gamma   90.00
#
_symmetry.space_group_name_H-M   'P 1'
#
loop_
_entity.id
_entity.type
_entity.pdbx_description
1 polymer ?
#
loop_
_entity_poly.entity_id
_entity_poly.type
_entity_poly.pdbx_seq_one_letter_code
_entity_poly.pdbx_strand_id
1 'polypeptide(L)'
;MPFTAMVILQYGSYFRATSHGKVFDNVTSAVTARFLDYALTASQFCLGFVMMAGAGSNLHQQFGLPLWGGSVIMAVLVLEAGMLDVEKITNLFGAITPFMLLLIFIAAIAAIVSGPGISATCRNMRSRPSTSHCPIGG
;
A
#
# COMPACT_ATOMS: atom_id res chain seq x y z
N MET A 1 -7.11 7.18 -15.21
CA MET A 1 -6.50 6.79 -16.50
C MET A 1 -7.21 5.54 -17.05
N PRO A 2 -8.42 5.68 -17.61
CA PRO A 2 -9.17 4.52 -18.12
C PRO A 2 -8.57 3.96 -19.42
N PHE A 3 -8.01 4.83 -20.28
CA PHE A 3 -7.48 4.43 -21.58
C PHE A 3 -6.23 3.55 -21.46
N THR A 4 -5.26 3.92 -20.61
CA THR A 4 -4.07 3.08 -20.39
C THR A 4 -4.41 1.77 -19.69
N ALA A 5 -5.35 1.75 -18.74
CA ALA A 5 -5.82 0.53 -18.10
C ALA A 5 -6.46 -0.43 -19.13
N MET A 6 -7.27 0.07 -20.04
CA MET A 6 -7.89 -0.73 -21.11
C MET A 6 -6.84 -1.35 -22.03
N VAL A 7 -5.83 -0.57 -22.44
CA VAL A 7 -4.71 -1.04 -23.27
C VAL A 7 -3.89 -2.11 -22.55
N ILE A 8 -3.56 -1.91 -21.27
CA ILE A 8 -2.81 -2.90 -20.46
C ILE A 8 -3.61 -4.19 -20.26
N LEU A 9 -4.93 -4.10 -20.00
CA LEU A 9 -5.79 -5.27 -19.87
C LEU A 9 -5.96 -6.03 -21.19
N GLN A 10 -6.00 -5.33 -22.33
CA GLN A 10 -6.01 -5.94 -23.66
C GLN A 10 -4.72 -6.70 -23.95
N TYR A 11 -3.56 -6.10 -23.67
CA TYR A 11 -2.28 -6.81 -23.81
C TYR A 11 -2.17 -7.99 -22.83
N GLY A 12 -2.65 -7.84 -21.59
CA GLY A 12 -2.69 -8.93 -20.61
C GLY A 12 -3.57 -10.12 -21.04
N SER A 13 -4.74 -9.85 -21.61
CA SER A 13 -5.66 -10.87 -22.15
C SER A 13 -5.12 -11.55 -23.41
N TYR A 14 -4.46 -10.78 -24.30
CA TYR A 14 -3.83 -11.30 -25.52
C TYR A 14 -2.65 -12.23 -25.23
N PHE A 15 -1.83 -11.92 -24.23
CA PHE A 15 -0.64 -12.73 -23.93
C PHE A 15 -0.88 -13.97 -23.11
N ARG A 16 -2.01 -14.08 -22.37
CA ARG A 16 -2.63 -15.28 -21.75
C ARG A 16 -1.74 -16.47 -21.33
N ALA A 17 -0.45 -16.28 -21.09
CA ALA A 17 0.46 -17.39 -20.88
C ALA A 17 0.53 -17.72 -19.41
N THR A 18 0.18 -18.95 -19.13
CA THR A 18 0.04 -19.58 -17.83
C THR A 18 1.37 -19.77 -17.09
N SER A 19 2.47 -19.12 -17.53
CA SER A 19 3.78 -19.16 -16.87
C SER A 19 4.49 -17.81 -16.96
N HIS A 20 4.77 -17.22 -15.79
CA HIS A 20 5.25 -15.85 -15.57
C HIS A 20 6.51 -15.42 -16.35
N GLY A 21 7.38 -16.34 -16.77
CA GLY A 21 8.62 -15.99 -17.50
C GLY A 21 8.48 -15.95 -19.03
N LYS A 22 7.56 -16.73 -19.62
CA LYS A 22 7.51 -16.91 -21.08
C LYS A 22 6.80 -15.79 -21.83
N VAL A 23 5.98 -14.97 -21.16
CA VAL A 23 5.36 -13.80 -21.80
C VAL A 23 6.38 -12.69 -21.99
N PHE A 24 7.18 -12.39 -20.97
CA PHE A 24 8.12 -11.28 -21.03
C PHE A 24 9.22 -11.48 -22.08
N ASP A 25 9.69 -12.71 -22.27
CA ASP A 25 10.67 -13.05 -23.32
C ASP A 25 10.10 -12.98 -24.75
N ASN A 26 8.79 -13.13 -24.95
CA ASN A 26 8.17 -13.14 -26.29
C ASN A 26 7.66 -11.76 -26.75
N VAL A 27 7.56 -10.78 -25.84
CA VAL A 27 6.90 -9.48 -26.10
C VAL A 27 7.88 -8.32 -26.07
N THR A 28 9.03 -8.51 -25.43
CA THR A 28 10.00 -7.47 -25.17
C THR A 28 11.39 -8.04 -25.45
N SER A 29 12.31 -7.22 -25.97
CA SER A 29 13.70 -7.65 -26.14
C SER A 29 14.24 -8.20 -24.81
N ALA A 30 14.91 -9.36 -24.85
CA ALA A 30 15.33 -10.11 -23.66
C ALA A 30 16.10 -9.26 -22.61
N VAL A 31 16.73 -8.18 -23.05
CA VAL A 31 17.41 -7.19 -22.19
C VAL A 31 16.41 -6.37 -21.36
N THR A 32 15.37 -5.82 -21.98
CA THR A 32 14.38 -4.97 -21.30
C THR A 32 13.47 -5.80 -20.39
N ALA A 33 13.16 -7.05 -20.77
CA ALA A 33 12.40 -7.99 -19.94
C ALA A 33 13.10 -8.28 -18.60
N ARG A 34 14.41 -8.58 -18.64
CA ARG A 34 15.22 -8.80 -17.42
C ARG A 34 15.35 -7.56 -16.56
N PHE A 35 15.53 -6.38 -17.16
CA PHE A 35 15.60 -5.13 -16.42
C PHE A 35 14.31 -4.86 -15.64
N LEU A 36 13.15 -5.07 -16.28
CA LEU A 36 11.84 -4.87 -15.65
C LEU A 36 11.60 -5.85 -14.50
N ASP A 37 12.00 -7.12 -14.64
CA ASP A 37 11.82 -8.12 -13.57
C ASP A 37 12.63 -7.76 -12.30
N TYR A 38 13.89 -7.34 -12.48
CA TYR A 38 14.71 -6.82 -11.37
C TYR A 38 14.12 -5.55 -10.76
N ALA A 39 13.66 -4.61 -11.59
CA ALA A 39 13.08 -3.36 -11.11
C ALA A 39 11.77 -3.59 -10.33
N LEU A 40 10.92 -4.51 -10.77
CA LEU A 40 9.66 -4.86 -10.09
C LEU A 40 9.92 -5.55 -8.75
N THR A 41 10.86 -6.51 -8.71
CA THR A 41 11.26 -7.17 -7.46
C THR A 41 11.84 -6.17 -6.45
N ALA A 42 12.72 -5.27 -6.89
CA ALA A 42 13.27 -4.21 -6.05
C ALA A 42 12.17 -3.25 -5.55
N SER A 43 11.22 -2.88 -6.41
CA SER A 43 10.12 -1.99 -6.05
C SER A 43 9.17 -2.61 -5.02
N GLN A 44 8.87 -3.90 -5.14
CA GLN A 44 8.06 -4.62 -4.15
C GLN A 44 8.75 -4.68 -2.78
N PHE A 45 10.06 -4.89 -2.76
CA PHE A 45 10.84 -4.83 -1.52
C PHE A 45 10.76 -3.44 -0.86
N CYS A 46 10.97 -2.37 -1.63
CA CYS A 46 10.86 -1.00 -1.13
C CYS A 46 9.46 -0.68 -0.58
N LEU A 47 8.40 -1.10 -1.28
CA LEU A 47 7.02 -0.92 -0.82
C LEU A 47 6.76 -1.62 0.52
N GLY A 48 7.38 -2.78 0.76
CA GLY A 48 7.34 -3.46 2.06
C GLY A 48 7.82 -2.56 3.21
N PHE A 49 8.99 -1.91 3.07
CA PHE A 49 9.50 -1.01 4.12
C PHE A 49 8.64 0.22 4.35
N VAL A 50 8.10 0.80 3.27
CA VAL A 50 7.19 1.96 3.36
C VAL A 50 5.94 1.58 4.16
N MET A 51 5.39 0.39 3.92
CA MET A 51 4.19 -0.09 4.63
C MET A 51 4.47 -0.41 6.09
N MET A 52 5.65 -0.94 6.42
CA MET A 52 6.08 -1.17 7.80
C MET A 52 6.17 0.13 8.62
N ALA A 53 6.74 1.18 8.02
CA ALA A 53 6.80 2.51 8.64
C ALA A 53 5.40 3.14 8.79
N GLY A 54 4.56 3.04 7.75
CA GLY A 54 3.18 3.52 7.75
C GLY A 54 2.32 2.83 8.82
N ALA A 55 2.36 1.51 8.89
CA ALA A 55 1.59 0.72 9.85
C ALA A 55 2.04 0.98 11.30
N GLY A 56 3.36 1.07 11.56
CA GLY A 56 3.89 1.37 12.89
C GLY A 56 3.44 2.75 13.43
N SER A 57 3.45 3.78 12.58
CA SER A 57 2.95 5.12 12.96
C SER A 57 1.43 5.17 13.13
N ASN A 58 0.68 4.44 12.30
CA ASN A 58 -0.77 4.34 12.42
C ASN A 58 -1.19 3.62 13.71
N LEU A 59 -0.54 2.50 14.05
CA LEU A 59 -0.74 1.79 15.32
C LEU A 59 -0.42 2.67 16.54
N HIS A 60 0.67 3.43 16.47
CA HIS A 60 1.01 4.37 17.53
C HIS A 60 -0.08 5.45 17.72
N GLN A 61 -0.63 5.98 16.63
CA GLN A 61 -1.70 6.98 16.68
C GLN A 61 -3.08 6.41 17.08
N GLN A 62 -3.37 5.16 16.75
CA GLN A 62 -4.66 4.53 17.04
C GLN A 62 -4.72 3.84 18.42
N PHE A 63 -3.60 3.30 18.90
CA PHE A 63 -3.54 2.50 20.13
C PHE A 63 -2.55 3.02 21.18
N GLY A 64 -1.71 4.01 20.87
CA GLY A 64 -0.75 4.60 21.82
C GLY A 64 0.48 3.73 22.14
N LEU A 65 0.67 2.61 21.45
CA LEU A 65 1.81 1.68 21.65
C LEU A 65 3.15 2.30 21.23
N PRO A 66 4.28 2.01 21.90
CA PRO A 66 5.59 2.51 21.50
C PRO A 66 5.96 2.08 20.06
N LEU A 67 6.58 2.99 19.30
CA LEU A 67 6.87 2.85 17.87
C LEU A 67 7.60 1.55 17.50
N TRP A 68 8.54 1.11 18.36
CA TRP A 68 9.28 -0.14 18.18
C TRP A 68 8.38 -1.38 18.32
N GLY A 69 7.41 -1.37 19.24
CA GLY A 69 6.49 -2.49 19.42
C GLY A 69 5.55 -2.67 18.23
N GLY A 70 5.08 -1.56 17.65
CA GLY A 70 4.20 -1.59 16.47
C GLY A 70 4.87 -2.16 15.23
N SER A 71 6.14 -1.84 14.99
CA SER A 71 6.88 -2.37 13.83
C SER A 71 7.26 -3.84 13.99
N VAL A 72 7.59 -4.31 15.19
CA VAL A 72 7.87 -5.74 15.44
C VAL A 72 6.64 -6.60 15.20
N ILE A 73 5.47 -6.17 15.67
CA ILE A 73 4.21 -6.89 15.44
C ILE A 73 3.88 -6.98 13.94
N MET A 74 4.06 -5.87 13.21
CA MET A 74 3.82 -5.85 11.75
C MET A 74 4.80 -6.75 10.99
N ALA A 75 6.04 -6.90 11.46
CA ALA A 75 7.03 -7.78 10.83
C ALA A 75 6.62 -9.25 10.94
N VAL A 76 6.15 -9.66 12.11
CA VAL A 76 5.65 -11.02 12.36
C VAL A 76 4.44 -11.32 11.48
N LEU A 77 3.48 -10.39 11.40
CA LEU A 77 2.28 -10.57 10.56
C LEU A 77 2.62 -10.68 9.07
N VAL A 78 3.62 -9.94 8.56
CA VAL A 78 4.07 -10.06 7.16
C VAL A 78 4.73 -11.42 6.91
N LEU A 79 5.50 -11.95 7.87
CA LEU A 79 6.09 -13.29 7.76
C LEU A 79 5.01 -14.39 7.73
N GLU A 80 4.00 -14.28 8.59
CA GLU A 80 2.86 -15.20 8.59
C GLU A 80 2.05 -15.11 7.30
N ALA A 81 1.78 -13.90 6.80
CA ALA A 81 1.13 -13.69 5.52
C ALA A 81 1.96 -14.28 4.36
N GLY A 82 3.29 -14.19 4.43
CA GLY A 82 4.17 -14.82 3.44
C GLY A 82 4.12 -16.35 3.42
N MET A 83 3.72 -16.99 4.53
CA MET A 83 3.54 -18.45 4.62
C MET A 83 2.12 -18.90 4.25
N LEU A 84 1.18 -17.97 4.05
CA LEU A 84 -0.19 -18.29 3.69
C LEU A 84 -0.33 -18.55 2.18
N ASP A 85 -1.30 -19.39 1.79
CA ASP A 85 -1.55 -19.68 0.38
C ASP A 85 -1.92 -18.42 -0.41
N VAL A 86 -1.35 -18.27 -1.61
CA VAL A 86 -1.55 -17.12 -2.51
C VAL A 86 -3.04 -16.90 -2.81
N GLU A 87 -3.82 -17.98 -2.94
CA GLU A 87 -5.27 -17.91 -3.19
C GLU A 87 -6.04 -17.29 -2.02
N LYS A 88 -5.66 -17.60 -0.78
CA LYS A 88 -6.28 -17.03 0.43
C LYS A 88 -5.96 -15.53 0.53
N ILE A 89 -4.70 -15.16 0.31
CA ILE A 89 -4.25 -13.78 0.36
C ILE A 89 -4.91 -12.95 -0.75
N THR A 90 -5.04 -13.50 -1.95
CA THR A 90 -5.66 -12.81 -3.09
C THR A 90 -7.16 -12.58 -2.84
N ASN A 91 -7.87 -13.58 -2.31
CA ASN A 91 -9.29 -13.42 -1.94
C ASN A 91 -9.46 -12.39 -0.81
N LEU A 92 -8.55 -12.37 0.15
CA LEU A 92 -8.58 -11.44 1.26
C LEU A 92 -8.38 -9.98 0.79
N PHE A 93 -7.34 -9.70 0.01
CA PHE A 93 -7.12 -8.34 -0.54
C PHE A 93 -8.24 -7.92 -1.49
N GLY A 94 -8.81 -8.87 -2.25
CA GLY A 94 -9.97 -8.65 -3.10
C GLY A 94 -11.20 -8.17 -2.33
N ALA A 95 -11.42 -8.64 -1.09
CA ALA A 95 -12.53 -8.23 -0.25
C ALA A 95 -12.22 -7.00 0.63
N ILE A 96 -10.98 -6.85 1.11
CA ILE A 96 -10.56 -5.72 1.96
C ILE A 96 -10.59 -4.40 1.19
N THR A 97 -10.13 -4.38 -0.06
CA THR A 97 -10.04 -3.14 -0.86
C THR A 97 -11.39 -2.43 -1.04
N PRO A 98 -12.49 -3.09 -1.46
CA PRO A 98 -13.79 -2.43 -1.56
C PRO A 98 -14.37 -2.06 -0.19
N PHE A 99 -14.07 -2.83 0.86
CA PHE A 99 -14.48 -2.51 2.22
C PHE A 99 -13.83 -1.22 2.74
N MET A 100 -12.51 -1.07 2.55
CA MET A 100 -11.78 0.15 2.92
C MET A 100 -12.32 1.37 2.18
N LEU A 101 -12.62 1.22 0.88
CA LEU A 101 -13.23 2.27 0.08
C LEU A 101 -14.57 2.70 0.68
N LEU A 102 -15.44 1.74 1.01
CA LEU A 102 -16.74 2.01 1.64
C LEU A 102 -16.61 2.77 2.97
N LEU A 103 -15.69 2.38 3.85
CA LEU A 103 -15.44 3.08 5.11
C LEU A 103 -14.97 4.52 4.91
N ILE A 104 -14.06 4.76 3.97
CA ILE A 104 -13.57 6.10 3.66
C ILE A 104 -14.70 6.96 3.07
N PHE A 105 -15.56 6.38 2.23
CA PHE A 105 -16.73 7.08 1.69
C PHE A 105 -17.68 7.54 2.81
N ILE A 106 -17.98 6.68 3.78
CA ILE A 106 -18.81 7.04 4.94
C ILE A 106 -18.14 8.14 5.77
N ALA A 107 -16.85 7.99 6.08
CA ALA A 107 -16.09 8.99 6.83
C ALA A 107 -16.07 10.35 6.11
N ALA A 108 -15.94 10.36 4.79
CA ALA A 108 -15.99 11.58 3.99
C ALA A 108 -17.36 12.26 4.06
N ILE A 109 -18.46 11.51 3.93
CA ILE A 109 -19.82 12.06 4.07
C ILE A 109 -20.03 12.61 5.49
N ALA A 110 -19.63 11.86 6.52
CA ALA A 110 -19.74 12.28 7.91
C ALA A 110 -18.94 13.56 8.19
N ALA A 111 -17.74 13.71 7.61
CA ALA A 111 -16.91 14.90 7.74
C ALA A 111 -17.54 16.14 7.07
N ILE A 112 -18.19 15.96 5.91
CA ILE A 112 -18.86 17.05 5.19
C ILE A 112 -20.13 17.50 5.92
N VAL A 113 -20.94 16.56 6.41
CA VAL A 113 -22.17 16.86 7.16
C VAL A 113 -21.84 17.48 8.53
N SER A 114 -20.75 17.06 9.17
CA SER A 114 -20.27 17.60 10.46
C SER A 114 -19.45 18.88 10.31
N GLY A 115 -19.83 19.78 9.39
CA GLY A 115 -19.14 21.01 8.95
C GLY A 115 -18.30 21.84 9.95
N PRO A 116 -18.54 21.89 11.27
CA PRO A 116 -17.59 22.49 12.23
C PRO A 116 -16.21 21.78 12.36
N GLY A 117 -16.10 20.49 12.05
CA GLY A 117 -14.88 19.70 12.30
C GLY A 117 -13.68 20.02 11.39
N ILE A 118 -13.93 20.39 10.13
CA ILE A 118 -12.86 20.67 9.17
C ILE A 118 -12.21 22.03 9.42
N SER A 119 -12.97 23.01 9.90
CA SER A 119 -12.47 24.35 10.27
C SER A 119 -11.66 24.33 11.58
N ALA A 120 -12.06 23.52 12.56
CA ALA A 120 -11.31 23.31 13.80
C ALA A 120 -10.02 22.50 13.55
N THR A 121 -10.09 21.47 12.71
CA THR A 121 -8.94 20.66 12.30
C THR A 121 -7.95 21.47 11.45
N CYS A 122 -8.43 22.34 10.55
CA CYS A 122 -7.58 23.24 9.76
C CYS A 122 -6.91 24.32 10.64
N ARG A 123 -7.60 24.84 11.68
CA ARG A 123 -7.01 25.74 12.68
C ARG A 123 -5.95 25.04 13.55
N ASN A 124 -6.18 23.77 13.90
CA ASN A 124 -5.24 22.94 14.66
C ASN A 124 -4.01 22.54 13.82
N MET A 125 -4.17 22.33 12.51
CA MET A 125 -3.03 22.10 11.60
C MET A 125 -2.25 23.38 11.27
N ARG A 126 -2.91 24.56 11.21
CA ARG A 126 -2.22 25.85 10.96
C ARG A 126 -1.39 26.33 12.15
N SER A 127 -1.72 25.89 13.37
CA SER A 127 -1.03 26.27 14.61
C SER A 127 0.11 25.31 14.99
N ARG A 128 0.28 24.19 14.28
CA ARG A 128 1.44 23.32 14.43
C ARG A 128 2.58 23.83 13.53
N PRO A 129 3.64 24.45 14.08
CA PRO A 129 4.81 24.74 13.28
C PRO A 129 5.38 23.41 12.80
N SER A 130 5.69 23.33 11.50
CA SER A 130 6.47 22.24 10.91
C SER A 130 7.93 22.34 11.40
N THR A 131 8.15 22.18 12.70
CA THR A 131 9.46 22.12 13.35
C THR A 131 9.55 20.77 14.06
N SER A 132 10.28 19.82 13.47
CA SER A 132 11.54 19.27 14.01
C SER A 132 11.38 18.59 15.39
N HIS A 133 11.47 17.28 15.54
CA HIS A 133 12.73 16.54 15.42
C HIS A 133 12.48 15.03 15.54
N CYS A 134 13.20 14.24 14.72
CA CYS A 134 13.70 12.95 15.15
C CYS A 134 14.53 13.11 16.44
N PRO A 135 14.38 12.23 17.43
CA PRO A 135 15.52 11.66 18.10
C PRO A 135 15.84 10.34 17.39
N ILE A 136 16.78 10.40 16.44
CA ILE A 136 17.69 9.27 16.21
C ILE A 136 18.74 9.48 17.29
N GLY A 137 18.61 8.78 18.42
CA GLY A 137 19.51 8.91 19.56
C GLY A 137 18.87 8.45 20.86
N GLY A 138 19.27 7.25 21.30
CA GLY A 138 18.82 6.56 22.51
C GLY A 138 18.90 5.05 22.30
#